data_AF-A0A9W6TII1-F1
#
_entry.id   AF-A0A9W6TII1-F1
#
_cell.length_a   1.000
_cell.length_b   1.000
_cell.length_c   1.000
_cell.angle_alpha   90.00
_cell.angle_beta   90.00
_cell.angle_gamma   90.00
#
_symmetry.space_group_name_H-M   'P 1'
#
loop_
_entity.id
_entity.type
_entity.pdbx_description
1 polymer ?
#
loop_
_entity_poly.entity_id
_entity_poly.type
_entity_poly.pdbx_seq_one_letter_code
_entity_poly.pdbx_strand_id
1 'polypeptide(L)'
;MALYEAYISELDDIYARTESVFKETVMPTGVESCGDDHVFYNPSHSAKDEKYHELVGMLTTPFAYERVREFVSEICCLVSRPGSEKIEGPGIPENTIVLKLPIKGPGGNSLVQHSILRRYNEENRLVVVWRKFTEGEGIFAGMHSDETGWCIVRSSPSCEDGSPGTVLESVIRFVPINFSAAAACGPLLKQFTDDHQGG
;
A
#
# COMPACT_ATOMS: atom_id res chain seq x y z
N MET A 1 -2.73 17.68 -11.28
CA MET A 1 -1.43 17.97 -10.63
C MET A 1 -1.59 18.29 -9.15
N ALA A 2 -2.50 19.19 -8.75
CA ALA A 2 -2.69 19.56 -7.33
C ALA A 2 -2.86 18.37 -6.35
N LEU A 3 -3.64 17.33 -6.70
CA LEU A 3 -3.77 16.11 -5.88
C LEU A 3 -2.42 15.43 -5.64
N TYR A 4 -1.63 15.24 -6.70
CA TYR A 4 -0.33 14.59 -6.61
C TYR A 4 0.66 15.44 -5.82
N GLU A 5 0.67 16.76 -6.01
CA GLU A 5 1.54 17.67 -5.26
C GLU A 5 1.26 17.60 -3.75
N ALA A 6 -0.02 17.61 -3.36
CA ALA A 6 -0.42 17.45 -1.97
C ALA A 6 0.06 16.09 -1.40
N TYR A 7 -0.19 14.98 -2.08
CA TYR A 7 0.22 13.66 -1.60
C TYR A 7 1.75 13.49 -1.58
N ILE A 8 2.46 14.06 -2.57
CA ILE A 8 3.92 14.10 -2.60
C ILE A 8 4.48 14.84 -1.37
N SER A 9 3.83 15.92 -0.93
CA SER A 9 4.24 16.63 0.29
C SER A 9 3.94 15.85 1.57
N GLU A 10 2.84 15.09 1.61
CA GLU A 10 2.47 14.28 2.77
C GLU A 10 3.37 13.05 2.99
N LEU A 11 4.03 12.54 1.95
CA LEU A 11 4.86 11.32 2.06
C LEU A 11 6.04 11.46 3.03
N ASP A 12 6.54 12.67 3.26
CA ASP A 12 7.62 12.92 4.23
C ASP A 12 7.08 12.78 5.67
N ASP A 13 5.89 13.32 5.94
CA ASP A 13 5.21 13.17 7.23
C ASP A 13 4.76 11.71 7.49
N ILE A 14 4.37 11.00 6.44
CA ILE A 14 4.07 9.56 6.50
C ILE A 14 5.33 8.77 6.84
N TYR A 15 6.45 9.06 6.16
CA TYR A 15 7.74 8.43 6.44
C TYR A 15 8.24 8.70 7.85
N ALA A 16 8.12 9.94 8.35
CA ALA A 16 8.53 10.30 9.71
C ALA A 16 7.79 9.47 10.80
N ARG A 17 6.60 8.94 10.50
CA ARG A 17 5.80 8.10 11.40
C ARG A 17 6.12 6.60 11.32
N THR A 18 7.03 6.17 10.45
CA THR A 18 7.33 4.75 10.21
C THR A 18 7.61 4.00 11.53
N GLU A 19 8.56 4.49 12.33
CA GLU A 19 8.93 3.81 13.59
C GLU A 19 7.77 3.73 14.59
N SER A 20 6.98 4.81 14.72
CA SER A 20 5.82 4.80 15.61
C SER A 20 4.77 3.79 15.15
N VAL A 21 4.50 3.71 13.84
CA VAL A 21 3.50 2.79 13.29
C VAL A 21 3.92 1.34 13.54
N PHE A 22 5.15 0.96 13.20
CA PHE A 22 5.62 -0.41 13.42
C PHE A 22 5.75 -0.79 14.89
N LYS A 23 5.97 0.19 15.79
CA LYS A 23 5.99 -0.06 17.24
C LYS A 23 4.59 -0.22 17.83
N GLU A 24 3.61 0.52 17.32
CA GLU A 24 2.21 0.44 17.74
C GLU A 24 1.54 -0.85 17.26
N THR A 25 1.87 -1.26 16.03
CA THR A 25 1.34 -2.47 15.42
C THR A 25 1.97 -3.70 16.06
N VAL A 26 1.14 -4.60 16.59
CA VAL A 26 1.59 -5.91 17.09
C VAL A 26 1.90 -6.79 15.88
N MET A 27 3.15 -6.75 15.41
CA MET A 27 3.65 -7.75 14.45
C MET A 27 3.61 -9.12 15.15
N PRO A 28 3.00 -10.16 14.55
CA PRO A 28 3.01 -11.49 15.15
C PRO A 28 4.46 -11.95 15.31
N THR A 29 4.92 -11.94 16.57
CA THR A 29 6.27 -12.36 16.94
C THR A 29 6.24 -13.87 17.03
N GLY A 30 6.93 -14.58 16.13
CA GLY A 30 7.16 -16.02 16.29
C GLY A 30 7.06 -16.90 15.04
N VAL A 31 7.59 -16.48 13.89
CA VAL A 31 7.84 -17.43 12.79
C VAL A 31 9.30 -17.34 12.35
N GLU A 32 10.11 -18.21 12.95
CA GLU A 32 11.51 -18.48 12.57
C GLU A 32 11.58 -19.47 11.40
N SER A 33 10.89 -19.21 10.28
CA SER A 33 10.92 -20.14 9.15
C SER A 33 11.21 -19.43 7.84
N CYS A 34 12.40 -19.70 7.27
CA CYS A 34 12.63 -19.45 5.84
C CYS A 34 11.74 -20.43 5.06
N GLY A 35 10.65 -19.92 4.48
CA GLY A 35 9.83 -20.69 3.53
C GLY A 35 8.33 -20.50 3.61
N ASP A 36 7.81 -19.70 4.54
CA ASP A 36 6.36 -19.48 4.64
C ASP A 36 6.03 -17.98 4.47
N ASP A 37 5.39 -17.66 3.35
CA ASP A 37 4.93 -16.31 3.02
C ASP A 37 3.70 -16.00 3.88
N HIS A 38 3.86 -15.25 4.96
CA HIS A 38 2.78 -14.98 5.90
C HIS A 38 2.20 -13.57 5.74
N VAL A 39 1.13 -13.45 4.94
CA VAL A 39 0.28 -12.25 4.99
C VAL A 39 -0.71 -12.39 6.14
N PHE A 40 -0.51 -11.63 7.21
CA PHE A 40 -1.39 -11.64 8.37
C PHE A 40 -2.47 -10.58 8.24
N TYR A 41 -3.64 -10.97 7.74
CA TYR A 41 -4.81 -10.11 7.85
C TYR A 41 -5.21 -10.00 9.32
N ASN A 42 -4.83 -8.90 9.97
CA ASN A 42 -5.29 -8.57 11.31
C ASN A 42 -6.46 -7.58 11.22
N PRO A 43 -7.73 -8.03 11.18
CA PRO A 43 -8.88 -7.12 11.16
C PRO A 43 -8.99 -6.25 12.42
N SER A 44 -8.14 -6.46 13.42
CA SER A 44 -8.18 -5.81 14.72
C SER A 44 -6.96 -4.93 14.99
N HIS A 45 -7.04 -3.69 14.49
CA HIS A 45 -6.89 -2.53 15.36
C HIS A 45 -8.09 -1.61 15.14
N SER A 46 -9.24 -1.96 15.74
CA SER A 46 -10.20 -0.94 16.15
C SER A 46 -9.57 -0.17 17.33
N ALA A 47 -8.55 0.63 17.03
CA ALA A 47 -7.86 1.45 18.03
C ALA A 47 -8.77 2.60 18.44
N LYS A 48 -9.83 2.33 19.22
CA LYS A 48 -10.69 3.32 19.91
C LYS A 48 -11.29 4.46 19.06
N ASP A 49 -11.10 4.46 17.75
CA ASP A 49 -11.54 5.46 16.79
C ASP A 49 -11.74 4.75 15.43
N GLU A 50 -12.97 4.66 14.94
CA GLU A 50 -13.42 3.90 13.75
C GLU A 50 -12.91 4.47 12.40
N LYS A 51 -11.63 4.88 12.31
CA LYS A 51 -11.15 5.69 11.17
C LYS A 51 -10.54 4.88 10.04
N TYR A 52 -9.99 3.69 10.30
CA TYR A 52 -9.36 2.85 9.27
C TYR A 52 -9.29 1.38 9.70
N HIS A 53 -9.15 0.49 8.73
CA HIS A 53 -8.73 -0.90 8.90
C HIS A 53 -7.22 -1.00 8.73
N GLU A 54 -6.55 -1.82 9.55
CA GLU A 54 -5.11 -2.04 9.45
C GLU A 54 -4.85 -3.47 8.90
N LEU A 55 -3.90 -3.59 7.98
CA LEU A 55 -3.42 -4.85 7.41
C LEU A 55 -1.91 -4.92 7.62
N VAL A 56 -1.44 -6.06 8.11
CA VAL A 56 -0.05 -6.26 8.52
C VAL A 56 0.54 -7.44 7.75
N GLY A 57 1.65 -7.24 7.05
CA GLY A 57 2.31 -8.29 6.27
C GLY A 57 3.71 -8.55 6.79
N MET A 58 4.13 -9.81 6.77
CA MET A 58 5.54 -10.16 6.86
C MET A 58 5.89 -11.22 5.80
N LEU A 59 6.87 -10.91 4.97
CA LEU A 59 7.33 -11.79 3.90
C LEU A 59 8.83 -12.00 4.05
N THR A 60 9.28 -13.26 4.04
CA THR A 60 10.70 -13.58 3.97
C THR A 60 11.00 -14.19 2.62
N THR A 61 12.03 -13.66 1.94
CA THR A 61 12.46 -14.18 0.65
C THR A 61 13.81 -14.85 0.75
N PRO A 62 14.09 -15.86 -0.09
CA PRO A 62 15.41 -16.50 -0.18
C PRO A 62 16.40 -15.67 -1.02
N PHE A 63 16.06 -14.43 -1.37
CA PHE A 63 16.87 -13.58 -2.24
C PHE A 63 17.62 -12.53 -1.43
N ALA A 64 18.80 -12.16 -1.92
CA ALA A 64 19.62 -11.11 -1.32
C ALA A 64 18.91 -9.75 -1.36
N TYR A 65 19.14 -8.95 -0.31
CA TYR A 65 18.55 -7.63 -0.12
C TYR A 65 18.68 -6.71 -1.35
N GLU A 66 19.86 -6.68 -1.97
CA GLU A 66 20.15 -5.87 -3.15
C GLU A 66 19.25 -6.20 -4.35
N ARG A 67 18.82 -7.47 -4.47
CA ARG A 67 17.89 -7.88 -5.51
C ARG A 67 16.46 -7.50 -5.15
N VAL A 68 16.06 -7.75 -3.90
CA VAL A 68 14.68 -7.47 -3.45
C VAL A 68 14.37 -5.98 -3.43
N ARG A 69 15.33 -5.15 -2.99
CA ARG A 69 15.17 -3.69 -2.94
C ARG A 69 14.88 -3.09 -4.32
N GLU A 70 15.34 -3.71 -5.40
CA GLU A 70 15.11 -3.19 -6.75
C GLU A 70 13.64 -3.31 -7.15
N PHE A 71 12.99 -4.42 -6.80
CA PHE A 71 11.62 -4.76 -7.21
C PHE A 71 10.54 -4.39 -6.20
N VAL A 72 10.87 -4.11 -4.94
CA VAL A 72 9.83 -3.95 -3.88
C VAL A 72 8.80 -2.86 -4.18
N SER A 73 9.20 -1.77 -4.85
CA SER A 73 8.26 -0.71 -5.23
C SER A 73 7.18 -1.20 -6.19
N GLU A 74 7.53 -2.13 -7.09
CA GLU A 74 6.57 -2.74 -8.00
C GLU A 74 5.53 -3.57 -7.25
N ILE A 75 5.97 -4.26 -6.21
CA ILE A 75 5.15 -5.12 -5.36
C ILE A 75 4.20 -4.28 -4.49
N CYS A 76 4.70 -3.26 -3.79
CA CYS A 76 3.90 -2.48 -2.82
C CYS A 76 2.75 -1.67 -3.45
N CYS A 77 2.89 -1.26 -4.71
CA CYS A 77 1.90 -0.40 -5.35
C CYS A 77 1.24 -1.03 -6.58
N LEU A 78 1.44 -2.33 -6.83
CA LEU A 78 0.91 -3.02 -8.01
C LEU A 78 1.29 -2.27 -9.30
N VAL A 79 2.48 -1.68 -9.32
CA VAL A 79 2.96 -0.78 -10.40
C VAL A 79 2.93 -1.48 -11.76
N SER A 80 3.05 -2.81 -11.75
CA SER A 80 3.13 -3.65 -12.93
C SER A 80 1.76 -4.08 -13.47
N ARG A 81 0.64 -3.48 -13.00
CA ARG A 81 -0.68 -3.79 -13.56
C ARG A 81 -0.84 -3.25 -14.99
N PRO A 82 -1.32 -4.08 -15.93
CA PRO A 82 -1.66 -3.62 -17.28
C PRO A 82 -2.66 -2.47 -17.25
N GLY A 83 -2.38 -1.40 -18.00
CA GLY A 83 -3.22 -0.20 -18.05
C GLY A 83 -2.86 0.88 -17.04
N SER A 84 -1.85 0.67 -16.18
CA SER A 84 -1.27 1.74 -15.37
C SER A 84 -0.56 2.78 -16.25
N GLU A 85 -0.78 4.04 -15.93
CA GLU A 85 -0.13 5.20 -16.52
C GLU A 85 0.81 5.81 -15.49
N LYS A 86 2.11 5.84 -15.80
CA LYS A 86 3.10 6.56 -14.98
C LYS A 86 3.00 8.05 -15.28
N ILE A 87 2.77 8.85 -14.25
CA ILE A 87 2.70 10.30 -14.37
C ILE A 87 4.10 10.87 -14.13
N GLU A 88 4.58 11.68 -15.07
CA GLU A 88 5.88 12.35 -14.98
C GLU A 88 5.69 13.87 -14.93
N GLY A 89 6.64 14.58 -14.29
CA GLY A 89 6.59 16.02 -14.20
C GLY A 89 7.74 16.62 -13.38
N PRO A 90 8.06 17.91 -13.59
CA PRO A 90 9.23 18.57 -12.98
C PRO A 90 9.15 18.71 -11.44
N GLY A 91 7.98 18.44 -10.84
CA GLY A 91 7.77 18.46 -9.39
C GLY A 91 7.79 17.09 -8.71
N ILE A 92 8.06 16.00 -9.45
CA ILE A 92 8.10 14.64 -8.90
C ILE A 92 9.57 14.31 -8.58
N PRO A 93 9.92 14.08 -7.30
CA PRO A 93 11.28 13.70 -6.92
C PRO A 93 11.69 12.36 -7.53
N GLU A 94 12.97 12.16 -7.80
CA GLU A 94 13.51 10.94 -8.44
C GLU A 94 13.16 9.65 -7.68
N ASN A 95 13.13 9.72 -6.35
CA ASN A 95 12.76 8.60 -5.49
C ASN A 95 11.24 8.39 -5.35
N THR A 96 10.43 9.11 -6.13
CA THR A 96 8.97 9.09 -6.08
C THR A 96 8.38 8.56 -7.38
N ILE A 97 7.40 7.68 -7.29
CA ILE A 97 6.66 7.14 -8.43
C ILE A 97 5.20 7.55 -8.27
N VAL A 98 4.61 8.11 -9.33
CA VAL A 98 3.19 8.47 -9.41
C VAL A 98 2.54 7.65 -10.51
N LEU A 99 1.42 7.01 -10.18
CA LEU A 99 0.70 6.11 -11.07
C LEU A 99 -0.79 6.43 -11.04
N LYS A 100 -1.41 6.34 -12.21
CA LYS A 100 -2.85 6.33 -12.38
C LYS A 100 -3.25 5.00 -12.98
N LEU A 101 -4.17 4.30 -12.35
CA LEU A 101 -4.67 3.00 -12.82
C LEU A 101 -6.20 3.06 -12.98
N PRO A 102 -6.70 2.99 -14.22
CA PRO A 102 -8.12 2.76 -14.47
C PRO A 102 -8.48 1.31 -14.13
N ILE A 103 -9.49 1.12 -13.30
CA ILE A 103 -10.02 -0.19 -12.89
C ILE A 103 -11.43 -0.31 -13.47
N LYS A 104 -11.64 -1.28 -14.35
CA LYS A 104 -12.95 -1.51 -14.98
C LYS A 104 -13.72 -2.55 -14.17
N GLY A 105 -14.85 -2.15 -13.62
CA GLY A 105 -15.81 -3.02 -12.96
C GLY A 105 -16.83 -3.62 -13.94
N PRO A 106 -17.57 -4.66 -13.51
CA PRO A 106 -18.66 -5.25 -14.27
C PRO A 106 -19.74 -4.22 -14.61
N GLY A 107 -20.33 -4.31 -15.80
CA GLY A 107 -21.46 -3.44 -16.19
C GLY A 107 -21.08 -2.03 -16.66
N GLY A 108 -19.79 -1.77 -16.93
CA GLY A 108 -19.32 -0.46 -17.40
C GLY A 108 -18.98 0.52 -16.30
N ASN A 109 -18.97 0.05 -15.04
CA ASN A 109 -18.49 0.81 -13.91
C ASN A 109 -16.98 0.98 -13.99
N SER A 110 -16.47 2.12 -13.55
CA SER A 110 -15.04 2.45 -13.62
C SER A 110 -14.62 3.07 -12.30
N LEU A 111 -13.47 2.65 -11.79
CA LEU A 111 -12.76 3.32 -10.71
C LEU A 111 -11.43 3.82 -11.26
N VAL A 112 -10.91 4.88 -10.66
CA VAL A 112 -9.56 5.35 -10.94
C VAL A 112 -8.78 5.34 -9.64
N GLN A 113 -7.69 4.58 -9.64
CA GLN A 113 -6.75 4.56 -8.52
C GLN A 113 -5.55 5.45 -8.83
N HIS A 114 -5.32 6.41 -7.96
CA HIS A 114 -4.16 7.28 -7.92
C HIS A 114 -3.19 6.76 -6.86
N SER A 115 -1.97 6.40 -7.24
CA SER A 115 -0.96 5.86 -6.32
C SER A 115 0.31 6.70 -6.36
N ILE A 116 0.78 7.13 -5.20
CA ILE A 116 2.03 7.86 -5.04
C ILE A 116 2.88 7.06 -4.05
N LEU A 117 4.08 6.68 -4.44
CA LEU A 117 5.02 5.96 -3.58
C LEU A 117 6.35 6.70 -3.53
N ARG A 118 7.04 6.64 -2.39
CA ARG A 118 8.40 7.15 -2.24
C ARG A 118 9.29 6.14 -1.55
N ARG A 119 10.54 6.08 -2.02
CA ARG A 119 11.60 5.23 -1.50
C ARG A 119 12.58 6.05 -0.66
N TYR A 120 12.91 5.56 0.53
CA TYR A 120 13.93 6.10 1.40
C TYR A 120 14.98 5.02 1.64
N ASN A 121 16.14 5.20 1.02
CA ASN A 121 17.28 4.32 1.22
C ASN A 121 18.00 4.76 2.50
N GLU A 122 17.94 3.93 3.54
CA GLU A 122 18.70 4.12 4.77
C GLU A 122 19.93 3.20 4.76
N GLU A 123 20.80 3.34 5.77
CA GLU A 123 22.06 2.59 5.84
C GLU A 123 21.85 1.07 5.86
N ASN A 124 20.83 0.58 6.57
CA ASN A 124 20.63 -0.85 6.83
C ASN A 124 19.29 -1.40 6.32
N ARG A 125 18.48 -0.55 5.67
CA ARG A 125 17.14 -0.91 5.22
C ARG A 125 16.63 0.03 4.15
N LEU A 126 15.60 -0.40 3.45
CA LEU A 126 14.81 0.43 2.54
C LEU A 126 13.43 0.61 3.16
N VAL A 127 12.98 1.85 3.24
CA VAL A 127 11.60 2.17 3.62
C VAL A 127 10.85 2.64 2.38
N VAL A 128 9.73 2.01 2.10
CA VAL A 128 8.79 2.41 1.06
C VAL A 128 7.51 2.87 1.74
N VAL A 129 7.07 4.08 1.41
CA VAL A 129 5.77 4.57 1.86
C VAL A 129 4.92 4.93 0.66
N TRP A 130 3.61 4.81 0.81
CA TRP A 130 2.69 5.16 -0.25
C TRP A 130 1.36 5.70 0.25
N ARG A 131 0.71 6.45 -0.65
CA ARG A 131 -0.67 6.90 -0.58
C ARG A 131 -1.39 6.36 -1.81
N LYS A 132 -2.58 5.77 -1.61
CA LYS A 132 -3.52 5.50 -2.71
C LYS A 132 -4.83 6.20 -2.44
N PHE A 133 -5.42 6.70 -3.50
CA PHE A 133 -6.77 7.25 -3.52
C PHE A 133 -7.50 6.62 -4.68
N THR A 134 -8.59 5.92 -4.39
CA THR A 134 -9.42 5.28 -5.41
C THR A 134 -10.76 5.99 -5.43
N GLU A 135 -11.12 6.57 -6.57
CA GLU A 135 -12.40 7.23 -6.77
C GLU A 135 -13.25 6.51 -7.81
N GLY A 136 -14.55 6.50 -7.57
CA GLY A 136 -15.53 5.96 -8.51
C GLY A 136 -15.93 6.96 -9.59
N GLU A 137 -16.13 6.45 -10.79
CA GLU A 137 -16.71 7.19 -11.92
C GLU A 137 -18.14 6.73 -12.22
N GLY A 138 -18.90 7.53 -12.96
CA GLY A 138 -20.25 7.18 -13.39
C GLY A 138 -21.19 6.94 -12.21
N ILE A 139 -21.69 5.71 -12.05
CA ILE A 139 -22.62 5.36 -10.96
C ILE A 139 -21.95 5.36 -9.57
N PHE A 140 -20.62 5.28 -9.53
CA PHE A 140 -19.83 5.36 -8.31
C PHE A 140 -19.27 6.77 -8.06
N ALA A 141 -19.68 7.76 -8.87
CA ALA A 141 -19.25 9.14 -8.68
C ALA A 141 -19.54 9.62 -7.25
N GLY A 142 -18.51 10.14 -6.59
CA GLY A 142 -18.57 10.60 -5.19
C GLY A 142 -18.31 9.51 -4.14
N MET A 143 -18.07 8.26 -4.54
CA MET A 143 -17.50 7.22 -3.69
C MET A 143 -15.98 7.23 -3.82
N HIS A 144 -15.28 7.21 -2.69
CA HIS A 144 -13.81 7.12 -2.66
C HIS A 144 -13.32 6.32 -1.46
N SER A 145 -12.13 5.76 -1.61
CA SER A 145 -11.36 5.14 -0.52
C SER A 145 -9.93 5.67 -0.51
N ASP A 146 -9.35 5.66 0.69
CA ASP A 146 -7.98 6.11 0.92
C ASP A 146 -7.17 4.98 1.54
N GLU A 147 -5.92 4.86 1.11
CA GLU A 147 -4.94 3.93 1.65
C GLU A 147 -3.65 4.68 1.97
N THR A 148 -3.08 4.40 3.14
CA THR A 148 -1.70 4.76 3.46
C THR A 148 -0.96 3.50 3.85
N GLY A 149 0.24 3.29 3.32
CA GLY A 149 1.02 2.11 3.66
C GLY A 149 2.50 2.39 3.84
N TRP A 150 3.11 1.48 4.57
CA TRP A 150 4.53 1.42 4.88
C TRP A 150 5.04 0.02 4.60
N CYS A 151 6.25 -0.09 4.07
CA CYS A 151 6.97 -1.34 3.88
C CYS A 151 8.44 -1.12 4.23
N ILE A 152 8.97 -1.93 5.15
CA ILE A 152 10.37 -1.97 5.52
C ILE A 152 10.99 -3.22 4.90
N VAL A 153 12.08 -3.05 4.16
CA VAL A 153 12.87 -4.13 3.59
C VAL A 153 14.24 -4.14 4.24
N ARG A 154 14.68 -5.30 4.72
CA ARG A 154 15.99 -5.45 5.38
C ARG A 154 16.57 -6.84 5.16
N SER A 155 17.89 -6.94 5.17
CA SER A 155 18.59 -8.23 5.13
C SER A 155 18.16 -9.11 6.32
N SER A 156 17.90 -10.40 6.04
CA SER A 156 17.64 -11.40 7.07
C SER A 156 18.93 -12.13 7.43
N PRO A 157 19.30 -12.24 8.72
CA PRO A 157 20.47 -13.02 9.13
C PRO A 157 20.20 -14.53 9.16
N SER A 158 18.95 -14.97 9.01
CA SER A 158 18.51 -16.32 9.38
C SER A 158 17.85 -17.06 8.22
N CYS A 159 18.64 -17.59 7.29
CA CYS A 159 18.25 -18.85 6.65
C CYS A 159 19.20 -19.94 7.15
N GLU A 160 18.63 -21.10 7.50
CA GLU A 160 19.34 -22.23 8.13
C GLU A 160 20.57 -22.72 7.34
N ASP A 161 20.59 -22.43 6.03
CA ASP A 161 21.68 -22.80 5.11
C ASP A 161 22.77 -21.73 4.95
N GLY A 162 22.71 -20.62 5.69
CA GLY A 162 23.64 -19.48 5.56
C GLY A 162 23.45 -18.67 4.27
N SER A 163 22.36 -18.89 3.54
CA SER A 163 21.99 -18.13 2.33
C SER A 163 21.52 -16.71 2.69
N PRO A 164 21.82 -15.70 1.86
CA PRO A 164 21.38 -14.33 2.11
C PRO A 164 19.86 -14.21 1.91
N GLY A 165 19.12 -13.96 2.99
CA GLY A 165 17.68 -13.72 2.96
C GLY A 165 17.31 -12.24 3.05
N THR A 166 16.05 -11.93 2.80
CA THR A 166 15.48 -10.59 2.99
C THR A 166 14.12 -10.69 3.65
N VAL A 167 13.88 -9.85 4.66
CA VAL A 167 12.57 -9.69 5.30
C VAL A 167 11.92 -8.41 4.76
N LEU A 168 10.62 -8.51 4.46
CA LEU A 168 9.74 -7.39 4.17
C LEU A 168 8.64 -7.37 5.23
N GLU A 169 8.45 -6.22 5.87
CA GLU A 169 7.39 -6.00 6.84
C GLU A 169 6.53 -4.84 6.35
N SER A 170 5.22 -5.04 6.28
CA SER A 170 4.29 -4.02 5.79
C SER A 170 3.18 -3.73 6.78
N VAL A 171 2.79 -2.46 6.83
CA VAL A 171 1.59 -2.00 7.53
C VAL A 171 0.79 -1.16 6.54
N ILE A 172 -0.49 -1.45 6.39
CA ILE A 172 -1.39 -0.75 5.48
C ILE A 172 -2.61 -0.32 6.27
N ARG A 173 -2.91 0.97 6.26
CA ARG A 173 -4.10 1.55 6.86
C ARG A 173 -5.04 1.96 5.74
N PHE A 174 -6.19 1.30 5.68
CA PHE A 174 -7.21 1.49 4.66
C PHE A 174 -8.45 2.15 5.29
N VAL A 175 -8.81 3.33 4.81
CA VAL A 175 -10.06 4.00 5.18
C VAL A 175 -11.18 3.46 4.28
N PRO A 176 -12.15 2.72 4.81
CA PRO A 176 -13.26 2.21 4.02
C PRO A 176 -14.10 3.37 3.47
N ILE A 177 -14.82 3.07 2.38
CA ILE A 177 -15.51 4.03 1.50
C ILE A 177 -16.19 5.16 2.28
N ASN A 178 -15.74 6.40 2.05
CA ASN A 178 -16.45 7.58 2.53
C ASN A 178 -17.57 7.93 1.55
N PHE A 179 -18.81 7.92 2.06
CA PHE A 179 -19.96 8.42 1.30
C PHE A 179 -19.91 9.94 1.24
N SER A 180 -19.97 10.54 0.04
CA SER A 180 -20.72 11.80 -0.04
C SER A 180 -22.20 11.48 0.15
N ALA A 181 -22.91 12.24 0.98
CA ALA A 181 -24.25 11.94 1.50
C ALA A 181 -25.38 11.68 0.46
N ALA A 182 -25.08 11.65 -0.84
CA ALA A 182 -26.05 11.55 -1.93
C ALA A 182 -26.37 10.12 -2.42
N ALA A 183 -25.59 9.09 -2.06
CA ALA A 183 -25.74 7.73 -2.61
C ALA A 183 -25.95 6.64 -1.54
N ALA A 184 -27.02 6.78 -0.75
CA ALA A 184 -27.39 5.80 0.29
C ALA A 184 -28.13 4.57 -0.30
N CYS A 185 -27.49 3.78 -1.16
CA CYS A 185 -28.02 2.49 -1.62
C CYS A 185 -27.04 1.35 -1.31
N GLY A 186 -27.37 0.52 -0.32
CA GLY A 186 -26.53 -0.59 0.16
C GLY A 186 -26.03 -1.60 -0.89
N PRO A 187 -26.77 -1.92 -1.97
CA PRO A 187 -26.28 -2.76 -3.06
C PRO A 187 -25.09 -2.16 -3.82
N LEU A 188 -25.05 -0.83 -4.01
CA LEU A 188 -23.95 -0.17 -4.73
C LEU A 188 -22.65 -0.17 -3.91
N LEU A 189 -22.74 -0.08 -2.58
CA LEU A 189 -21.59 -0.19 -1.68
C LEU A 189 -20.91 -1.56 -1.79
N LYS A 190 -21.71 -2.64 -1.79
CA LYS A 190 -21.18 -4.00 -1.92
C LYS A 190 -20.45 -4.16 -3.26
N GLN A 191 -21.07 -3.69 -4.34
CA GLN A 191 -20.46 -3.75 -5.66
C GLN A 191 -19.14 -2.96 -5.75
N PHE A 192 -19.08 -1.76 -5.17
CA PHE A 192 -17.84 -0.98 -5.13
C PHE A 192 -16.73 -1.71 -4.34
N THR A 193 -17.09 -2.30 -3.20
CA THR A 193 -16.12 -3.04 -2.35
C THR A 193 -15.58 -4.26 -3.08
N ASP A 194 -16.45 -5.00 -3.76
CA ASP A 194 -16.08 -6.19 -4.54
C ASP A 194 -15.18 -5.80 -5.73
N ASP A 195 -15.50 -4.71 -6.43
CA ASP A 195 -14.70 -4.19 -7.56
C ASP A 195 -13.32 -3.66 -7.11
N HIS A 196 -13.19 -3.22 -5.85
CA HIS A 196 -11.94 -2.79 -5.25
C HIS A 196 -11.08 -3.96 -4.73
N GLN A 197 -11.69 -5.04 -4.21
CA GLN A 197 -10.95 -6.18 -3.64
C GLN A 197 -10.64 -7.29 -4.66
N GLY A 198 -11.41 -7.38 -5.75
CA GLY A 198 -11.29 -8.46 -6.74
C GLY A 198 -10.31 -8.22 -7.89
N GLY A 199 -9.65 -7.06 -7.92
CA GLY A 199 -8.63 -6.75 -8.91
C GLY A 199 -7.27 -7.22 -8.46
#